data_AF-A0AAV9FKB7-F1
#
_entry.id   AF-A0AAV9FKB7-F1
#
_cell.length_a   1.000
_cell.length_b   1.000
_cell.length_c   1.000
_cell.angle_alpha   90.00
_cell.angle_beta   90.00
_cell.angle_gamma   90.00
#
_symmetry.space_group_name_H-M   'P 1'
#
loop_
_entity.id
_entity.type
_entity.pdbx_description
1 polymer ?
#
loop_
_entity_poly.entity_id
_entity_poly.type
_entity_poly.pdbx_seq_one_letter_code
_entity_poly.pdbx_strand_id
1 'polypeptide(L)'
;MCGLSLRGSGAVPFLESLVVADVAGLRDGTGTLTVFTNNRGGSIDDSVVTKVADDHVYLVVNAGCRDKDLAHIGEHMEAFRRKGGDVDWHVHDERSLLALQGPLAGTVMQRLTEEDLSRFYFGEFKMLDVNGVHCFLTRTGYTGEDGFEISVPSNTLWISRKQSLRSPKGR
;
A
#
# COMPACT_ATOMS: atom_id res chain seq x y z
N MET A 1 -7.38 -8.04 1.09
CA MET A 1 -5.97 -7.84 0.70
C MET A 1 -5.11 -7.91 1.95
N CYS A 2 -3.83 -8.25 1.82
CA CYS A 2 -2.88 -8.31 2.93
C CYS A 2 -1.73 -7.32 2.65
N GLY A 3 -1.55 -6.34 3.54
CA GLY A 3 -0.45 -5.39 3.45
C GLY A 3 0.78 -5.92 4.16
N LEU A 4 1.98 -5.64 3.64
CA LEU A 4 3.23 -5.95 4.30
C LEU A 4 4.29 -4.89 3.97
N SER A 5 5.17 -4.63 4.93
CA SER A 5 6.33 -3.75 4.74
C SER A 5 7.60 -4.57 4.66
N LEU A 6 8.44 -4.32 3.66
CA LEU A 6 9.82 -4.79 3.60
C LEU A 6 10.74 -3.67 4.07
N ARG A 7 11.71 -3.97 4.94
CA ARG A 7 12.66 -3.00 5.50
C ARG A 7 14.09 -3.52 5.45
N GLY A 8 15.07 -2.62 5.32
CA GLY A 8 16.49 -2.94 5.30
C GLY A 8 17.16 -2.48 4.00
N SER A 9 18.48 -2.38 3.99
CA SER A 9 19.21 -1.81 2.84
C SER A 9 19.08 -2.64 1.56
N GLY A 10 18.65 -3.89 1.68
CA GLY A 10 18.36 -4.82 0.58
C GLY A 10 16.88 -4.92 0.22
N ALA A 11 15.97 -4.14 0.81
CA ALA A 11 14.52 -4.28 0.58
C ALA A 11 14.12 -4.15 -0.89
N VAL A 12 14.61 -3.11 -1.58
CA VAL A 12 14.36 -2.89 -3.01
C VAL A 12 15.01 -3.98 -3.87
N PRO A 13 16.34 -4.25 -3.78
CA PRO A 13 16.98 -5.31 -4.57
C PRO A 13 16.38 -6.70 -4.33
N PHE A 14 15.96 -7.00 -3.11
CA PHE A 14 15.29 -8.25 -2.78
C PHE A 14 13.95 -8.35 -3.50
N LEU A 15 13.10 -7.32 -3.42
CA LEU A 15 11.78 -7.37 -4.06
C LEU A 15 11.88 -7.48 -5.58
N GLU A 16 12.79 -6.72 -6.21
CA GLU A 16 13.04 -6.79 -7.65
C GLU A 16 13.56 -8.15 -8.13
N SER A 17 14.08 -8.99 -7.22
CA SER A 17 14.41 -10.38 -7.56
C SER A 17 13.18 -11.28 -7.73
N LEU A 18 12.01 -10.84 -7.27
CA LEU A 18 10.75 -11.59 -7.28
C LEU A 18 9.72 -11.02 -8.24
N VAL A 19 9.81 -9.73 -8.55
CA VAL A 19 8.80 -9.00 -9.31
C VAL A 19 9.37 -8.37 -10.58
N VAL A 20 8.48 -7.98 -11.50
CA VAL A 20 8.86 -7.38 -12.79
C VAL A 20 8.96 -5.85 -12.77
N ALA A 21 8.52 -5.20 -11.69
CA ALA A 21 8.56 -3.74 -11.58
C ALA A 21 9.96 -3.25 -11.27
N ASP A 22 10.35 -2.13 -11.90
CA ASP A 22 11.51 -1.32 -11.50
C ASP A 22 11.11 -0.48 -10.28
N VAL A 23 11.31 -1.05 -9.09
CA VAL A 23 11.03 -0.42 -7.80
C VAL A 23 12.10 0.60 -7.46
N ALA A 24 13.36 0.36 -7.82
CA ALA A 24 14.46 1.29 -7.61
C ALA A 24 14.22 2.63 -8.34
N GLY A 25 13.69 2.56 -9.56
CA GLY A 25 13.34 3.70 -10.40
C GLY A 25 12.09 4.47 -9.95
N LEU A 26 11.30 3.95 -8.99
CA LEU A 26 10.19 4.70 -8.42
C LEU A 26 10.70 5.89 -7.60
N ARG A 27 9.92 6.97 -7.63
CA ARG A 27 10.09 8.07 -6.68
C ARG A 27 9.55 7.63 -5.32
N ASP A 28 10.21 8.05 -4.25
CA ASP A 28 9.71 7.83 -2.89
C ASP A 28 8.27 8.34 -2.72
N GLY A 29 7.47 7.54 -2.03
CA GLY A 29 6.04 7.77 -1.86
C GLY A 29 5.22 7.49 -3.12
N THR A 30 5.71 6.67 -4.06
CA THR A 30 4.93 6.25 -5.23
C THR A 30 4.92 4.74 -5.40
N GLY A 31 3.85 4.25 -6.01
CA GLY A 31 3.62 2.84 -6.24
C GLY A 31 3.22 2.51 -7.67
N THR A 32 3.33 1.22 -7.99
CA THR A 32 3.01 0.66 -9.30
C THR A 32 2.47 -0.76 -9.15
N LEU A 33 1.82 -1.24 -10.21
CA LEU A 33 1.43 -2.64 -10.33
C LEU A 33 2.64 -3.48 -10.70
N THR A 34 2.67 -4.70 -10.18
CA THR A 34 3.69 -5.68 -10.53
C THR A 34 3.11 -7.09 -10.50
N VAL A 35 3.95 -8.04 -10.87
CA VAL A 35 3.64 -9.47 -10.89
C VAL A 35 4.78 -10.23 -10.24
N PHE A 36 4.46 -11.11 -9.30
CA PHE A 36 5.39 -12.11 -8.79
C PHE A 36 5.63 -13.18 -9.85
N THR A 37 6.89 -13.52 -10.09
CA THR A 37 7.26 -14.51 -11.11
C THR A 37 7.94 -15.72 -10.51
N ASN A 38 7.73 -16.89 -11.13
CA ASN A 38 8.48 -18.09 -10.80
C ASN A 38 9.79 -18.19 -11.61
N ASN A 39 10.62 -19.18 -11.29
CA ASN A 39 11.91 -19.42 -11.97
C ASN A 39 11.83 -19.70 -13.49
N ARG A 40 10.63 -19.87 -14.05
CA ARG A 40 10.39 -20.05 -15.49
C ARG A 40 9.77 -18.81 -16.14
N GLY A 41 9.67 -17.69 -15.42
CA GLY A 41 9.04 -16.46 -15.87
C GLY A 41 7.51 -16.49 -15.90
N GLY A 42 6.87 -17.51 -15.30
CA GLY A 42 5.41 -17.56 -15.20
C GLY A 42 4.89 -16.69 -14.06
N SER A 43 3.74 -16.05 -14.28
CA SER A 43 3.02 -15.27 -13.25
C SER A 43 2.53 -16.16 -12.12
N ILE A 44 2.78 -15.74 -10.88
CA ILE A 44 2.29 -16.37 -9.64
C ILE A 44 1.05 -15.64 -9.13
N ASP A 45 1.15 -14.31 -8.99
CA ASP A 45 0.06 -13.40 -8.63
C ASP A 45 0.47 -11.96 -8.95
N ASP A 46 -0.51 -11.07 -9.10
CA ASP A 46 -0.30 -9.63 -9.22
C ASP A 46 -0.30 -8.94 -7.85
N SER A 47 0.32 -7.76 -7.78
CA SER A 47 0.44 -6.98 -6.55
C SER A 47 0.62 -5.50 -6.84
N VAL A 48 0.28 -4.66 -5.85
CA VAL A 48 0.67 -3.25 -5.82
C VAL A 48 1.87 -3.10 -4.89
N VAL A 49 2.95 -2.49 -5.40
CA VAL A 49 4.15 -2.17 -4.64
C VAL A 49 4.30 -0.67 -4.54
N THR A 50 4.80 -0.18 -3.42
CA THR A 50 5.06 1.24 -3.15
C THR A 50 6.45 1.39 -2.59
N LYS A 51 7.29 2.19 -3.25
CA LYS A 51 8.56 2.62 -2.69
C LYS A 51 8.27 3.70 -1.65
N VAL A 52 8.38 3.37 -0.36
CA VAL A 52 8.22 4.35 0.72
C VAL A 52 9.51 5.16 0.85
N ALA A 53 10.65 4.47 0.82
CA ALA A 53 12.01 4.99 0.74
C ALA A 53 12.94 3.89 0.16
N ASP A 54 14.22 4.17 -0.04
CA ASP A 54 15.20 3.20 -0.55
C ASP A 54 15.33 1.93 0.31
N ASP A 55 15.08 2.05 1.62
CA ASP A 55 15.16 0.95 2.60
C ASP A 55 13.79 0.49 3.12
N HIS A 56 12.69 0.98 2.53
CA HIS A 56 11.33 0.65 2.95
C HIS A 56 10.40 0.55 1.76
N VAL A 57 9.86 -0.66 1.53
CA VAL A 57 8.82 -0.92 0.54
C VAL A 57 7.54 -1.35 1.24
N TYR A 58 6.39 -0.84 0.79
CA TYR A 58 5.08 -1.34 1.21
C TYR A 58 4.43 -2.08 0.03
N LEU A 59 3.92 -3.28 0.27
CA LEU A 59 3.31 -4.11 -0.77
C LEU A 59 1.97 -4.67 -0.31
N VAL A 60 1.04 -4.81 -1.24
CA VAL A 60 -0.31 -5.31 -1.00
C VAL A 60 -0.53 -6.54 -1.88
N VAL A 61 -0.78 -7.69 -1.25
CA VAL A 61 -1.11 -8.94 -1.95
C VAL A 61 -2.60 -9.25 -1.89
N ASN A 62 -3.06 -10.05 -2.85
CA ASN A 62 -4.44 -10.51 -2.90
C ASN A 62 -4.78 -11.37 -1.68
N ALA A 63 -5.98 -11.19 -1.14
CA ALA A 63 -6.37 -11.88 0.09
C ALA A 63 -6.42 -13.41 -0.08
N GLY A 64 -6.90 -13.88 -1.24
CA GLY A 64 -7.01 -15.31 -1.55
C GLY A 64 -5.68 -16.00 -1.83
N CYS A 65 -4.63 -15.22 -2.15
CA CYS A 65 -3.29 -15.73 -2.44
C CYS A 65 -2.32 -15.52 -1.27
N ARG A 66 -2.73 -14.83 -0.20
CA ARG A 66 -1.91 -14.46 0.97
C ARG A 66 -0.94 -15.56 1.40
N ASP A 67 -1.44 -16.74 1.75
CA ASP A 67 -0.58 -17.78 2.33
C ASP A 67 0.46 -18.30 1.33
N LYS A 68 0.09 -18.40 0.05
CA LYS A 68 0.98 -18.79 -1.06
C LYS A 68 2.03 -17.72 -1.31
N ASP A 69 1.63 -16.45 -1.38
CA ASP A 69 2.52 -15.34 -1.69
C ASP A 69 3.48 -15.07 -0.54
N LEU A 70 3.01 -15.11 0.71
CA LEU A 70 3.87 -14.99 1.88
C LEU A 70 4.88 -16.13 1.95
N ALA A 71 4.48 -17.39 1.70
CA ALA A 71 5.43 -18.49 1.63
C ALA A 71 6.51 -18.27 0.56
N HIS A 72 6.10 -17.82 -0.63
CA HIS A 72 7.02 -17.52 -1.72
C HIS A 72 8.02 -16.42 -1.35
N ILE A 73 7.53 -15.28 -0.83
CA ILE A 73 8.38 -14.17 -0.39
C ILE A 73 9.32 -14.63 0.72
N GLY A 74 8.81 -15.37 1.72
CA GLY A 74 9.59 -15.85 2.87
C GLY A 74 10.75 -16.76 2.47
N GLU A 75 10.49 -17.76 1.61
CA GLU A 75 11.52 -18.69 1.13
C GLU A 75 12.69 -17.96 0.45
N HIS A 76 12.36 -16.99 -0.42
CA HIS A 76 13.36 -16.22 -1.14
C HIS A 76 14.07 -15.22 -0.22
N MET A 77 13.36 -14.65 0.76
CA MET A 77 13.94 -13.75 1.75
C MET A 77 15.01 -14.45 2.58
N GLU A 78 14.73 -15.66 3.06
CA GLU A 78 15.73 -16.45 3.78
C GLU A 78 16.96 -16.76 2.91
N ALA A 79 16.76 -17.07 1.62
CA ALA A 79 17.84 -17.31 0.68
C ALA A 79 18.68 -16.04 0.43
N PHE A 80 18.04 -14.88 0.35
CA PHE A 80 18.69 -13.58 0.22
C PHE A 80 19.53 -13.24 1.46
N ARG A 81 18.96 -13.42 2.66
CA ARG A 81 19.65 -13.24 3.95
C ARG A 81 20.85 -14.16 4.11
N ARG A 82 20.74 -15.44 3.71
CA ARG A 82 21.85 -16.41 3.73
C ARG A 82 23.04 -15.97 2.86
N LYS A 83 22.82 -15.12 1.86
CA LYS A 83 23.86 -14.52 1.02
C LYS A 83 24.41 -13.19 1.58
N GLY A 84 24.00 -12.80 2.79
CA GLY A 84 24.42 -11.57 3.46
C GLY A 84 23.53 -10.35 3.16
N GLY A 85 22.37 -10.55 2.55
CA GLY A 85 21.42 -9.47 2.27
C GLY A 85 20.66 -9.01 3.52
N ASP A 86 20.47 -7.70 3.67
CA ASP A 86 19.73 -7.08 4.76
C ASP A 86 18.30 -6.74 4.33
N VAL A 87 17.33 -7.53 4.77
CA VAL A 87 15.90 -7.28 4.55
C VAL A 87 15.10 -8.00 5.62
N ASP A 88 14.01 -7.42 6.09
CA ASP A 88 12.97 -8.05 6.91
C ASP A 88 11.59 -7.64 6.45
N TRP A 89 10.57 -8.38 6.88
CA TRP A 89 9.18 -8.05 6.63
C TRP A 89 8.38 -7.82 7.91
N HIS A 90 7.34 -7.01 7.80
CA HIS A 90 6.26 -6.94 8.76
C HIS A 90 4.95 -7.14 8.02
N VAL A 91 4.23 -8.21 8.36
CA VAL A 91 2.89 -8.48 7.81
C VAL A 91 1.87 -7.72 8.65
N HIS A 92 1.10 -6.85 8.02
CA HIS A 92 0.15 -5.95 8.69
C HIS A 92 -1.19 -6.61 8.99
N ASP A 93 -1.20 -7.75 9.69
CA ASP A 93 -2.43 -8.44 10.12
C ASP A 93 -3.27 -7.58 11.11
N GLU A 94 -2.62 -6.62 11.77
CA GLU A 94 -3.27 -5.64 12.64
C GLU A 94 -4.00 -4.51 11.87
N ARG A 95 -3.99 -4.55 10.53
CA ARG A 95 -4.59 -3.51 9.69
C ARG A 95 -5.64 -4.08 8.73
N SER A 96 -6.61 -3.23 8.40
CA SER A 96 -7.65 -3.47 7.40
C SER A 96 -7.47 -2.49 6.25
N LEU A 97 -7.86 -2.88 5.03
CA LEU A 97 -7.78 -2.02 3.85
C LEU A 97 -9.17 -1.64 3.37
N LEU A 98 -9.47 -0.34 3.33
CA LEU A 98 -10.74 0.22 2.85
C LEU A 98 -10.52 0.89 1.50
N ALA A 99 -11.42 0.67 0.54
CA ALA A 99 -11.41 1.36 -0.74
C ALA A 99 -12.54 2.40 -0.79
N LEU A 100 -12.20 3.67 -0.99
CA LEU A 100 -13.13 4.76 -1.28
C LEU A 100 -13.01 5.10 -2.76
N GLN A 101 -14.02 4.76 -3.55
CA GLN A 101 -13.96 4.86 -5.01
C GLN A 101 -15.14 5.67 -5.55
N GLY A 102 -14.90 6.45 -6.60
CA GLY A 102 -15.91 7.24 -7.31
C GLY A 102 -15.50 8.71 -7.51
N PRO A 103 -16.24 9.45 -8.33
CA PRO A 103 -15.89 10.81 -8.74
C PRO A 103 -15.86 11.84 -7.60
N LEU A 104 -16.45 11.51 -6.45
CA LEU A 104 -16.44 12.35 -5.25
C LEU A 104 -15.42 11.90 -4.20
N ALA A 105 -14.62 10.85 -4.48
CA ALA A 105 -13.67 10.28 -3.52
C ALA A 105 -12.67 11.32 -3.00
N GLY A 106 -12.04 12.11 -3.88
CA GLY A 106 -11.15 13.20 -3.47
C GLY A 106 -11.83 14.22 -2.56
N THR A 107 -13.06 14.63 -2.88
CA THR A 107 -13.83 15.59 -2.07
C THR A 107 -14.16 15.03 -0.67
N VAL A 108 -14.55 13.76 -0.59
CA VAL A 108 -14.87 13.10 0.67
C VAL A 108 -13.61 12.91 1.51
N MET A 109 -12.54 12.43 0.88
CA MET A 109 -11.27 12.14 1.55
C MET A 109 -10.62 13.41 2.11
N GLN A 110 -10.65 14.51 1.36
CA GLN A 110 -10.09 15.79 1.80
C GLN A 110 -10.71 16.32 3.09
N ARG A 111 -11.97 15.99 3.39
CA ARG A 111 -12.63 16.40 4.64
C ARG A 111 -12.12 15.66 5.87
N LEU A 112 -11.36 14.59 5.66
CA LEU A 112 -10.90 13.69 6.72
C LEU A 112 -9.41 13.89 7.04
N THR A 113 -8.69 14.74 6.33
CA THR A 113 -7.26 14.97 6.55
C THR A 113 -6.89 16.44 6.37
N GLU A 114 -5.84 16.87 7.06
CA GLU A 114 -5.25 18.20 6.89
C GLU A 114 -4.31 18.27 5.67
N GLU A 115 -3.91 17.11 5.13
CA GLU A 115 -3.09 17.01 3.92
C GLU A 115 -3.84 17.56 2.69
N ASP A 116 -3.16 18.33 1.84
CA ASP A 116 -3.74 18.84 0.58
C ASP A 116 -3.75 17.74 -0.49
N LEU A 117 -4.87 17.03 -0.59
CA LEU A 117 -5.07 15.93 -1.54
C LEU A 117 -5.28 16.42 -2.98
N SER A 118 -5.40 17.73 -3.22
CA SER A 118 -5.40 18.27 -4.60
C SER A 118 -4.03 18.10 -5.29
N ARG A 119 -2.98 17.91 -4.48
CA ARG A 119 -1.59 17.65 -4.91
C ARG A 119 -1.17 16.21 -4.71
N PHE A 120 -2.09 15.35 -4.27
CA PHE A 120 -1.84 13.93 -4.06
C PHE A 120 -2.37 13.15 -5.26
N TYR A 121 -1.47 12.75 -6.16
CA TYR A 121 -1.84 12.22 -7.48
C TYR A 121 -1.99 10.70 -7.49
N PHE A 122 -2.53 10.16 -8.58
CA PHE A 122 -2.70 8.72 -8.75
C PHE A 122 -1.36 7.99 -8.59
N GLY A 123 -1.37 6.89 -7.83
CA GLY A 123 -0.18 6.10 -7.52
C GLY A 123 0.69 6.68 -6.41
N GLU A 124 0.35 7.84 -5.84
CA GLU A 124 1.07 8.36 -4.67
C GLU A 124 0.59 7.70 -3.38
N PHE A 125 1.51 7.65 -2.42
CA PHE A 125 1.37 7.05 -1.11
C PHE A 125 1.86 8.01 -0.02
N LYS A 126 1.13 8.07 1.10
CA LYS A 126 1.56 8.74 2.32
C LYS A 126 1.11 7.99 3.57
N MET A 127 1.96 8.00 4.60
CA MET A 127 1.56 7.67 5.97
C MET A 127 1.12 8.97 6.64
N LEU A 128 -0.17 9.08 6.98
CA LEU A 128 -0.74 10.32 7.52
C LEU A 128 -1.95 10.03 8.42
N ASP A 129 -2.36 11.03 9.18
CA ASP A 129 -3.55 10.92 10.02
C ASP A 129 -4.82 11.26 9.23
N VAL A 130 -5.74 10.31 9.16
CA VAL A 130 -7.09 10.49 8.61
C VAL A 130 -8.07 10.45 9.77
N ASN A 131 -8.76 11.56 10.03
CA ASN A 131 -9.74 11.70 11.11
C ASN A 131 -9.16 11.33 12.50
N GLY A 132 -7.87 11.63 12.71
CA GLY A 132 -7.12 11.30 13.92
C GLY A 132 -6.71 9.83 14.04
N VAL A 133 -6.69 9.10 12.92
CA VAL A 133 -6.24 7.69 12.84
C VAL A 133 -5.03 7.62 11.92
N HIS A 134 -3.95 6.99 12.38
CA HIS A 134 -2.75 6.81 11.57
C HIS A 134 -2.98 5.79 10.45
N CYS A 135 -3.00 6.27 9.22
CA CYS A 135 -3.36 5.52 8.02
C CYS A 135 -2.21 5.45 7.04
N PHE A 136 -2.20 4.39 6.23
CA PHE A 136 -1.45 4.39 4.98
C PHE A 136 -2.45 4.68 3.86
N LEU A 137 -2.26 5.81 3.20
CA LEU A 137 -3.15 6.31 2.18
C LEU A 137 -2.47 6.19 0.82
N THR A 138 -3.15 5.55 -0.13
CA THR A 138 -2.73 5.50 -1.53
C THR A 138 -3.86 6.04 -2.39
N ARG A 139 -3.57 6.87 -3.40
CA ARG A 139 -4.58 7.27 -4.40
C ARG A 139 -4.57 6.28 -5.56
N THR A 140 -5.24 5.16 -5.33
CA THR A 140 -5.34 4.02 -6.25
C THR A 140 -6.77 3.51 -6.28
N GLY A 141 -7.06 2.66 -7.27
CA GLY A 141 -8.40 2.12 -7.45
C GLY A 141 -8.44 1.00 -8.49
N TYR A 142 -9.50 0.19 -8.39
CA TYR A 142 -9.77 -0.92 -9.30
C TYR A 142 -11.07 -0.73 -10.10
N THR A 143 -11.66 0.46 -10.04
CA THR A 143 -12.96 0.77 -10.68
C THR A 143 -12.83 1.59 -11.96
N GLY A 144 -11.66 2.16 -12.23
CA GLY A 144 -11.45 3.14 -13.32
C GLY A 144 -11.88 4.57 -12.96
N GLU A 145 -12.50 4.77 -11.80
CA GLU A 145 -12.83 6.09 -11.25
C GLU A 145 -11.68 6.63 -10.38
N ASP A 146 -11.78 7.90 -9.97
CA ASP A 146 -10.93 8.42 -8.87
C ASP A 146 -11.18 7.62 -7.58
N GLY A 147 -10.17 7.54 -6.72
CA GLY A 147 -10.29 6.74 -5.51
C GLY A 147 -9.04 6.68 -4.66
N PHE A 148 -9.25 6.16 -3.45
CA PHE A 148 -8.22 5.96 -2.44
C PHE A 148 -8.33 4.56 -1.85
N GLU A 149 -7.19 3.98 -1.52
CA GLU A 149 -7.05 2.84 -0.65
C GLU A 149 -6.49 3.31 0.69
N ILE A 150 -7.15 2.91 1.78
CA ILE A 150 -6.92 3.44 3.12
C ILE A 150 -6.65 2.25 4.04
N SER A 151 -5.38 2.03 4.37
CA SER A 151 -4.97 1.04 5.37
C SER A 151 -5.15 1.64 6.76
N VAL A 152 -6.02 1.05 7.57
CA VAL A 152 -6.39 1.49 8.92
C VAL A 152 -6.07 0.41 9.95
N PRO A 153 -5.74 0.73 11.21
CA PRO A 153 -5.67 -0.30 12.25
C PRO A 153 -7.03 -1.00 12.43
N SER A 154 -7.05 -2.33 12.49
CA SER A 154 -8.28 -3.15 12.48
C SER A 154 -9.24 -2.87 13.65
N ASN A 155 -8.72 -2.40 14.79
CA ASN A 155 -9.54 -2.06 15.96
C ASN A 155 -10.06 -0.61 15.95
N THR A 156 -9.96 0.08 14.82
CA THR A 156 -10.40 1.48 14.70
C THR A 156 -11.88 1.56 14.35
N LEU A 157 -12.67 2.26 15.17
CA LEU A 157 -14.04 2.66 14.83
C LEU A 157 -14.03 3.85 13.86
N TRP A 158 -13.67 3.60 12.60
CA TRP A 158 -13.52 4.64 11.57
C TRP A 158 -14.79 5.49 11.35
N ILE A 159 -15.97 4.87 11.54
CA ILE A 159 -17.31 5.47 11.34
C ILE A 159 -17.74 6.37 12.53
N SER A 160 -17.08 6.31 13.69
CA SER A 160 -17.65 6.88 14.93
C SER A 160 -17.36 8.35 15.18
N ARG A 161 -16.30 8.93 14.59
CA ARG A 161 -16.04 10.37 14.71
C ARG A 161 -16.96 11.12 13.75
N LYS A 162 -18.21 11.32 14.17
CA LYS A 162 -19.15 12.31 13.61
C LYS A 162 -18.56 13.72 13.74
N GLN A 163 -17.58 14.07 12.92
CA GLN A 163 -17.43 15.47 12.53
C GLN A 163 -18.51 15.73 11.49
N SER A 164 -19.59 16.34 11.97
CA SER A 164 -20.72 16.91 11.23
C SER A 164 -20.47 17.08 9.71
N LEU A 165 -20.85 16.08 8.92
CA LEU A 165 -21.09 16.18 7.47
C LEU A 165 -22.31 17.06 7.14
N ARG A 166 -22.72 17.97 8.04
CA ARG A 166 -23.79 18.93 7.73
C ARG A 166 -23.28 19.85 6.64
N SER A 167 -24.02 19.89 5.55
CA SER A 167 -23.90 20.88 4.48
C SER A 167 -23.78 22.30 5.05
N PRO A 168 -23.03 23.21 4.40
CA PRO A 168 -23.19 24.62 4.68
C PRO A 168 -24.66 24.97 4.40
N LYS A 169 -25.41 25.31 5.45
CA LYS A 169 -26.71 25.98 5.25
C LYS A 169 -26.42 27.25 4.47
N GLY A 170 -27.12 27.40 3.34
CA GLY A 170 -26.91 28.50 2.42
C GLY A 170 -26.97 29.88 3.09
N ARG A 171 -26.23 30.80 2.47
CA ARG A 171 -26.61 32.19 2.30
C ARG A 171 -26.36 32.56 0.85
#